data_AF-A0A814ZM21-F1
#
_entry.id   AF-A0A814ZM21-F1
#
_cell.length_a   1.000
_cell.length_b   1.000
_cell.length_c   1.000
_cell.angle_alpha   90.00
_cell.angle_beta   90.00
_cell.angle_gamma   90.00
#
_symmetry.space_group_name_H-M   'P 1'
#
loop_
_entity.id
_entity.type
_entity.pdbx_description
1 polymer ?
#
loop_
_entity_poly.entity_id
_entity_poly.type
_entity_poly.pdbx_seq_one_letter_code
_entity_poly.pdbx_strand_id
1 'polypeptide(L)'
;MTSMSSMMQSSAKPEGDISSVFASLSGDDMNKPLEPRFVELKRQIIQGHEEEVKNSWYRLLDALKREIVIVHSSNQSIIPQVNFSDIKNLSSDVRNEIQTRGVMVVRGVLPEIDALKLKADVQNYIK
;
A
#
# COMPACT_ATOMS: atom_id res chain seq x y z
N MET A 1 44.89 27.53 30.06
CA MET A 1 44.21 27.73 28.75
C MET A 1 43.65 26.41 28.32
N THR A 2 42.33 26.34 28.29
CA THR A 2 41.49 25.16 28.13
C THR A 2 41.41 24.82 26.63
N SER A 3 41.91 23.67 26.21
CA SER A 3 41.61 23.11 24.88
C SER A 3 40.55 22.04 25.03
N MET A 4 39.29 22.42 24.82
CA MET A 4 38.23 21.46 24.51
C MET A 4 38.29 21.18 23.01
N SER A 5 38.72 19.97 22.65
CA SER A 5 38.50 19.44 21.31
C SER A 5 37.01 19.07 21.20
N SER A 6 36.26 19.84 20.42
CA SER A 6 34.90 19.50 20.02
C SER A 6 34.96 18.27 19.11
N MET A 7 34.34 17.16 19.55
CA MET A 7 34.04 16.03 18.69
C MET A 7 33.03 16.48 17.62
N MET A 8 33.42 16.43 16.34
CA MET A 8 32.47 16.42 15.23
C MET A 8 31.61 15.16 15.35
N GLN A 9 30.38 15.30 15.81
CA GLN A 9 29.36 14.27 15.61
C GLN A 9 29.08 14.21 14.11
N SER A 10 29.54 13.13 13.47
CA SER A 10 29.15 12.78 12.13
C SER A 10 27.64 12.52 12.12
N SER A 11 26.88 13.36 11.42
CA SER A 11 25.48 13.14 11.12
C SER A 11 25.34 11.86 10.29
N ALA A 12 24.82 10.81 10.93
CA ALA A 12 24.36 9.62 10.22
C ALA A 12 23.27 10.04 9.24
N LYS A 13 23.40 9.62 7.98
CA LYS A 13 22.41 9.90 6.93
C LYS A 13 21.06 9.27 7.32
N PRO A 14 19.92 9.92 7.02
CA PRO A 14 18.58 9.46 7.42
C PRO A 14 18.06 8.28 6.60
N GLU A 15 18.93 7.43 6.06
CA GLU A 15 18.53 6.20 5.39
C GLU A 15 18.26 5.14 6.46
N GLY A 16 16.99 4.96 6.84
CA GLY A 16 16.54 3.83 7.66
C GLY A 16 15.72 4.18 8.90
N ASP A 17 15.60 5.46 9.27
CA ASP A 17 14.75 5.85 10.40
C ASP A 17 13.33 6.15 9.95
N ILE A 18 12.49 5.10 9.95
CA ILE A 18 11.06 5.19 9.63
C ILE A 18 10.29 6.11 10.60
N SER A 19 10.84 6.42 11.78
CA SER A 19 10.19 7.33 12.73
C SER A 19 10.13 8.77 12.19
N SER A 20 11.03 9.15 11.29
CA SER A 20 11.02 10.48 10.66
C SER A 20 9.87 10.69 9.65
N VAL A 21 9.30 9.60 9.12
CA VAL A 21 8.26 9.63 8.08
C VAL A 21 6.89 9.29 8.67
N PHE A 22 6.84 8.42 9.67
CA PHE A 22 5.61 8.00 10.30
C PHE A 22 5.44 8.69 11.65
N ALA A 23 4.53 9.67 11.70
CA ALA A 23 4.17 10.37 12.93
C ALA A 23 3.72 9.42 14.06
N SER A 24 3.19 8.24 13.71
CA SER A 24 2.83 7.20 14.68
C SER A 24 4.02 6.56 15.40
N LEU A 25 5.24 6.73 14.86
CA LEU A 25 6.49 6.16 15.38
C LEU A 25 7.44 7.23 15.94
N SER A 26 7.21 8.52 15.65
CA SER A 26 8.04 9.63 16.11
C SER A 26 7.81 10.03 17.57
N GLY A 27 6.83 9.42 18.25
CA GLY A 27 6.44 9.83 19.60
C GLY A 27 5.81 11.23 19.68
N ASP A 28 5.56 11.86 18.53
CA ASP A 28 4.80 13.10 18.45
C ASP A 28 3.34 12.86 18.85
N ASP A 29 2.74 13.88 19.44
CA ASP A 29 1.32 13.86 19.78
C ASP A 29 0.48 13.85 18.50
N MET A 30 0.04 12.66 18.10
CA MET A 30 -0.89 12.43 17.00
C MET A 30 -2.22 13.19 17.14
N ASN A 31 -2.51 13.75 18.33
CA ASN A 31 -3.69 14.57 18.57
C ASN A 31 -3.47 16.05 18.28
N LYS A 32 -2.25 16.48 17.92
CA LYS A 32 -2.00 17.87 17.52
C LYS A 32 -2.77 18.17 16.22
N PRO A 33 -3.65 19.19 16.22
CA PRO A 33 -4.35 19.58 15.01
C PRO A 33 -3.37 19.92 13.88
N LEU A 34 -3.69 19.47 12.68
CA LEU A 34 -2.98 19.90 11.47
C LEU A 34 -3.17 21.40 11.24
N GLU A 35 -2.30 21.99 10.42
CA GLU A 35 -2.36 23.41 10.07
C GLU A 35 -3.75 23.83 9.55
N PRO A 36 -4.25 25.04 9.88
CA PRO A 36 -5.58 25.51 9.48
C PRO A 36 -5.87 25.43 7.97
N ARG A 37 -4.83 25.47 7.11
CA ARG A 37 -4.98 25.29 5.66
C ARG A 37 -5.69 24.00 5.26
N PHE A 38 -5.62 22.94 6.07
CA PHE A 38 -6.33 21.68 5.80
C PHE A 38 -7.83 21.77 6.05
N VAL A 39 -8.28 22.65 6.96
CA VAL A 39 -9.71 22.95 7.14
C VAL A 39 -10.22 23.70 5.91
N GLU A 40 -9.47 24.72 5.47
CA GLU A 40 -9.82 25.49 4.27
C GLU A 40 -9.85 24.60 3.03
N LEU A 41 -8.85 23.73 2.85
CA LEU A 41 -8.81 22.77 1.75
C LEU A 41 -10.03 21.83 1.75
N LYS A 42 -10.42 21.29 2.91
CA LYS A 42 -11.62 20.44 3.02
C LYS A 42 -12.88 21.22 2.64
N ARG A 43 -12.97 22.49 3.01
CA ARG A 43 -14.09 23.37 2.63
C ARG A 43 -14.11 23.59 1.12
N GLN A 44 -12.97 23.92 0.52
CA GLN A 44 -12.84 24.15 -0.92
C GLN A 44 -13.22 22.93 -1.76
N ILE A 45 -12.90 21.71 -1.30
CA ILE A 45 -13.21 20.47 -2.04
C ILE A 45 -14.71 20.11 -1.97
N ILE A 46 -15.40 20.48 -0.90
CA ILE A 46 -16.77 20.03 -0.62
C ILE A 46 -17.83 21.10 -0.90
N GLN A 47 -17.46 22.39 -0.86
CA GLN A 47 -18.38 23.52 -0.92
C GLN A 47 -19.34 23.42 -2.11
N GLY A 48 -20.64 23.48 -1.82
CA GLY A 48 -21.71 23.40 -2.83
C GLY A 48 -22.11 21.98 -3.22
N HIS A 49 -21.48 20.95 -2.62
CA HIS A 49 -21.75 19.54 -2.85
C HIS A 49 -21.84 18.73 -1.53
N GLU A 50 -22.13 19.39 -0.42
CA GLU A 50 -22.09 18.81 0.93
C GLU A 50 -22.98 17.56 1.05
N GLU A 51 -24.23 17.67 0.60
CA GLU A 51 -25.19 16.55 0.67
C GLU A 51 -24.90 15.47 -0.36
N GLU A 52 -24.41 15.81 -1.56
CA GLU A 52 -24.00 14.85 -2.58
C GLU A 52 -22.82 13.99 -2.10
N VAL A 53 -21.80 14.63 -1.50
CA VAL A 53 -20.63 13.96 -0.93
C VAL A 53 -21.08 13.05 0.21
N LYS A 54 -21.89 13.54 1.14
CA LYS A 54 -22.44 12.74 2.25
C LYS A 54 -23.25 11.54 1.75
N ASN A 55 -24.13 11.74 0.77
CA ASN A 55 -24.91 10.66 0.19
C ASN A 55 -24.04 9.64 -0.56
N SER A 56 -23.01 10.10 -1.29
CA SER A 56 -22.05 9.20 -1.95
C SER A 56 -21.24 8.38 -0.95
N TRP A 57 -20.90 8.96 0.21
CA TRP A 57 -20.22 8.27 1.30
C TRP A 57 -21.08 7.13 1.86
N TYR A 58 -22.37 7.36 2.09
CA TYR A 58 -23.27 6.29 2.53
C TYR A 58 -23.40 5.17 1.48
N ARG A 59 -23.52 5.52 0.19
CA ARG A 59 -23.52 4.53 -0.89
C ARG A 59 -22.22 3.71 -0.93
N LEU A 60 -21.07 4.35 -0.71
CA LEU A 60 -19.77 3.71 -0.63
C LEU A 60 -19.71 2.73 0.55
N LEU A 61 -20.16 3.14 1.74
CA LEU A 61 -20.18 2.27 2.91
C LEU A 61 -21.04 1.02 2.69
N ASP A 62 -22.18 1.14 2.01
CA ASP A 62 -23.04 -0.01 1.72
C ASP A 62 -22.42 -0.93 0.65
N ALA A 63 -21.75 -0.38 -0.35
CA ALA A 63 -20.98 -1.18 -1.31
C ALA A 63 -19.83 -1.93 -0.62
N LEU A 64 -19.10 -1.24 0.26
CA LEU A 64 -17.99 -1.82 1.02
C LEU A 64 -18.46 -2.97 1.93
N LYS A 65 -19.59 -2.82 2.63
CA LYS A 65 -20.15 -3.90 3.45
C LYS A 65 -20.44 -5.16 2.62
N ARG A 66 -20.99 -5.01 1.41
CA ARG A 66 -21.26 -6.14 0.52
C ARG A 66 -19.97 -6.82 0.08
N GLU A 67 -18.96 -6.05 -0.34
CA GLU A 67 -17.67 -6.61 -0.74
C GLU A 67 -16.94 -7.30 0.40
N ILE A 68 -17.01 -6.77 1.63
CA ILE A 68 -16.42 -7.42 2.81
C ILE A 68 -17.00 -8.84 3.01
N VAL A 69 -18.31 -9.03 2.82
CA VAL A 69 -18.94 -10.35 2.93
C VAL A 69 -18.43 -11.31 1.84
N ILE A 70 -18.26 -10.82 0.61
CA ILE A 70 -17.73 -11.61 -0.51
C ILE A 70 -16.27 -12.01 -0.23
N VAL A 71 -15.43 -11.07 0.20
CA VAL A 71 -14.03 -11.31 0.58
C VAL A 71 -13.94 -12.32 1.72
N HIS A 72 -14.78 -12.16 2.75
CA HIS A 72 -14.76 -13.05 3.90
C HIS A 72 -15.18 -14.49 3.54
N SER A 73 -16.21 -14.65 2.71
CA SER A 73 -16.70 -15.97 2.29
C SER A 73 -15.77 -16.67 1.30
N SER A 74 -15.14 -15.93 0.39
CA SER A 74 -14.27 -16.49 -0.66
C SER A 74 -12.81 -16.70 -0.19
N ASN A 75 -12.39 -16.00 0.86
CA ASN A 75 -11.02 -16.03 1.39
C ASN A 75 -9.98 -15.90 0.26
N GLN A 76 -8.96 -16.77 0.20
CA GLN A 76 -7.88 -16.70 -0.80
C GLN A 76 -8.35 -16.93 -2.24
N SER A 77 -9.50 -17.57 -2.45
CA SER A 77 -10.01 -17.87 -3.80
C SER A 77 -10.51 -16.63 -4.54
N ILE A 78 -10.70 -15.51 -3.83
CA ILE A 78 -11.14 -14.24 -4.42
C ILE A 78 -10.06 -13.58 -5.30
N ILE A 79 -8.79 -13.93 -5.10
CA ILE A 79 -7.70 -13.38 -5.89
C ILE A 79 -7.68 -14.13 -7.22
N PRO A 80 -7.89 -13.44 -8.36
CA PRO A 80 -7.83 -14.06 -9.68
C PRO A 80 -6.48 -14.74 -9.89
N GLN A 81 -6.49 -15.91 -10.50
CA GLN A 81 -5.26 -16.64 -10.84
C GLN A 81 -5.29 -17.02 -12.31
N VAL A 82 -4.20 -16.73 -13.02
CA VAL A 82 -4.05 -17.02 -14.46
C VAL A 82 -2.72 -17.68 -14.72
N ASN A 83 -2.62 -18.53 -15.75
CA ASN A 83 -1.32 -19.03 -16.18
C ASN A 83 -0.63 -17.98 -17.05
N PHE A 84 0.70 -17.95 -17.00
CA PHE A 84 1.50 -17.06 -17.84
C PHE A 84 1.27 -17.30 -19.34
N SER A 85 0.99 -18.55 -19.75
CA SER A 85 0.62 -18.90 -21.12
C SER A 85 -0.62 -18.16 -21.62
N ASP A 86 -1.54 -17.85 -20.71
CA ASP A 86 -2.88 -17.35 -21.03
C ASP A 86 -2.97 -15.84 -20.86
N ILE A 87 -1.92 -15.19 -20.37
CA ILE A 87 -1.91 -13.76 -19.97
C ILE A 87 -2.27 -12.81 -21.10
N LYS A 88 -2.01 -13.20 -22.36
CA LYS A 88 -2.37 -12.41 -23.55
C LYS A 88 -3.83 -12.58 -23.96
N ASN A 89 -4.48 -13.66 -23.53
CA ASN A 89 -5.78 -14.12 -24.00
C ASN A 89 -6.80 -14.24 -22.85
N LEU A 90 -6.82 -13.27 -21.92
CA LEU A 90 -7.76 -13.26 -20.81
C LEU A 90 -9.19 -13.00 -21.29
N SER A 91 -10.18 -13.69 -20.71
CA SER A 91 -11.60 -13.37 -20.93
C SER A 91 -11.94 -11.99 -20.38
N SER A 92 -13.06 -11.42 -20.84
CA SER A 92 -13.61 -10.17 -20.29
C SER A 92 -13.86 -10.29 -18.79
N ASP A 93 -14.37 -11.44 -18.35
CA ASP A 93 -14.78 -11.67 -16.97
C ASP A 93 -13.56 -11.70 -16.05
N VAL A 94 -12.50 -12.40 -16.46
CA VAL A 94 -11.23 -12.41 -15.72
C VAL A 94 -10.64 -11.00 -15.66
N ARG A 95 -10.69 -10.23 -16.76
CA ARG A 95 -10.26 -8.82 -16.75
C ARG A 95 -11.06 -7.95 -15.78
N ASN A 96 -12.38 -8.12 -15.73
CA ASN A 96 -13.25 -7.39 -14.81
C ASN A 96 -12.97 -7.77 -13.37
N GLU A 97 -12.77 -9.05 -13.06
CA GLU A 97 -12.37 -9.49 -11.73
C GLU A 97 -11.01 -8.88 -11.33
N ILE A 98 -10.01 -8.88 -12.23
CA ILE A 98 -8.71 -8.25 -11.95
C ILE A 98 -8.88 -6.76 -11.65
N GLN A 99 -9.69 -6.03 -12.42
CA GLN A 99 -9.95 -4.60 -12.19
C GLN A 99 -10.70 -4.36 -10.89
N THR A 100 -11.63 -5.24 -10.54
CA THR A 100 -12.44 -5.14 -9.32
C THR A 100 -11.59 -5.44 -8.07
N ARG A 101 -10.74 -6.47 -8.13
CA ARG A 101 -9.88 -6.88 -7.01
C ARG A 101 -8.59 -6.07 -6.90
N GLY A 102 -8.13 -5.47 -8.00
CA GLY A 102 -6.89 -4.69 -8.07
C GLY A 102 -5.60 -5.51 -7.99
N VAL A 103 -5.70 -6.84 -7.93
CA VAL A 103 -4.58 -7.78 -7.77
C VAL A 103 -4.85 -9.09 -8.51
N MET A 104 -3.79 -9.86 -8.82
CA MET A 104 -3.86 -11.17 -9.46
C MET A 104 -2.60 -12.00 -9.19
N VAL A 105 -2.71 -13.32 -9.20
CA VAL A 105 -1.58 -14.27 -9.24
C VAL A 105 -1.35 -14.76 -10.66
N VAL A 106 -0.14 -14.60 -11.18
CA VAL A 106 0.28 -15.22 -12.44
C VAL A 106 1.10 -16.47 -12.13
N ARG A 107 0.57 -17.65 -12.50
CA ARG A 107 1.19 -18.96 -12.31
C ARG A 107 2.11 -19.30 -13.47
N GLY A 108 3.21 -20.01 -13.18
CA GLY A 108 4.09 -20.55 -14.22
C GLY A 108 4.85 -19.49 -15.03
N VAL A 109 5.15 -18.32 -14.44
CA VAL A 109 5.99 -17.28 -15.07
C VAL A 109 7.40 -17.80 -15.33
N LEU A 110 7.93 -18.60 -14.40
CA LEU A 110 9.22 -19.23 -14.49
C LEU A 110 9.07 -20.71 -14.07
N PRO A 111 9.80 -21.65 -14.69
CA PRO A 111 9.89 -23.03 -14.21
C PRO A 111 10.36 -23.07 -12.75
N GLU A 112 9.81 -24.01 -11.98
CA GLU A 112 10.13 -24.13 -10.55
C GLU A 112 11.63 -24.36 -10.30
N ILE A 113 12.28 -25.15 -11.16
CA ILE A 113 13.71 -25.45 -11.03
C ILE A 113 14.58 -24.19 -11.15
N ASP A 114 14.22 -23.27 -12.05
CA ASP A 114 14.94 -22.01 -12.23
C ASP A 114 14.68 -21.07 -11.04
N ALA A 115 13.45 -21.03 -10.52
CA ALA A 115 13.12 -20.26 -9.32
C ALA A 115 13.90 -20.73 -8.09
N LEU A 116 14.03 -22.05 -7.91
CA LEU A 116 14.81 -22.65 -6.83
C LEU A 116 16.31 -22.35 -6.98
N LYS A 117 16.83 -22.39 -8.22
CA LYS A 117 18.22 -22.02 -8.51
C LYS A 117 18.49 -20.55 -8.17
N LEU A 118 17.63 -19.63 -8.60
CA LEU A 118 17.77 -18.21 -8.29
C LEU A 118 17.80 -17.95 -6.77
N LYS A 119 16.95 -18.66 -6.00
CA LYS A 119 16.99 -18.60 -4.54
C LYS A 119 18.35 -19.05 -3.99
N ALA A 120 18.89 -20.17 -4.48
CA ALA A 120 20.19 -20.68 -4.04
C ALA A 120 21.34 -19.72 -4.39
N ASP A 121 21.32 -19.15 -5.59
CA ASP A 121 22.32 -18.18 -6.05
C ASP A 121 22.33 -16.93 -5.16
N VAL A 122 21.15 -16.38 -4.82
CA VAL A 122 21.02 -15.26 -3.88
C VAL A 122 21.57 -15.63 -2.50
N GLN A 123 21.24 -16.82 -1.98
CA GLN A 123 21.74 -17.29 -0.69
C GLN A 123 23.27 -17.45 -0.66
N ASN A 124 23.89 -17.82 -1.77
CA ASN A 124 25.34 -17.93 -1.88
C ASN A 124 26.00 -16.55 -2.02
N TYR A 125 25.34 -15.60 -2.70
CA TYR A 125 25.86 -14.26 -2.92
C TYR A 125 25.92 -13.41 -1.64
N ILE A 126 24.95 -13.56 -0.74
CA ILE A 126 24.87 -12.79 0.52
C ILE A 126 25.70 -13.37 1.67
N LYS A 127 26.35 -14.52 1.47
CA LYS A 127 27.31 -15.10 2.43
C LYS A 127 28.67 -14.47 2.25
#